data_AF-A0A2G8KB72-F1
#
_entry.id   AF-A0A2G8KB72-F1
#
_cell.length_a   1.000
_cell.length_b   1.000
_cell.length_c   1.000
_cell.angle_alpha   90.00
_cell.angle_beta   90.00
_cell.angle_gamma   90.00
#
_symmetry.space_group_name_H-M   'P 1'
#
loop_
_entity.id
_entity.type
_entity.pdbx_description
1 polymer ?
#
loop_
_entity_poly.entity_id
_entity_poly.type
_entity_poly.pdbx_seq_one_letter_code
_entity_poly.pdbx_strand_id
1 'polypeptide(L)'
;WKSVIAVAAIDCADDANHVICIAEQVSGYPSMKEFPPRAKNGSGVPYKGGRDGTKLREELIRYVMSEPLLSSTMHLQPANASDVINLHPRVQDLDLAAVFMIFEGSESMLGAEVILDLCEMEDLSKQIFRIQNPDETLKTKWSVTTLPSVLVWKEDGKPTELIAESPTREGFGTAIREYYLKHKKTPDNSHAKKEATGSKDSEKTAKGEGELITKTSGENNKVSNQTNQFAYLADIESALHYSLRLEVSSRREIKGEQLTALRNYLSVLNKYFPARAPVAEFLSNIDQKLQGASWLDGIPIETWLSLIHSEKTSGWLPAEQNWIGCKGSSKSYRGYPCSLWTLFHTLTVMQAEIDKTNPKSNSLEVLRTMRAYIINFFSCVECGENFEKESTNILTEVSDLDSAILWLWRTHNRVNGRLRGEETEDPSFPKQQFPPPSLCHKCAEENGSWDEGEVLAYLKNSVVKRLKAQLMMFGEKNDAIIRPGMQIGSEAICRPQIEREWTMAHCESQ
;
A
#
# COMPACT_ATOMS: atom_id res chain seq x y z
N TRP A 1 6.08 17.26 16.00
CA TRP A 1 7.10 17.79 15.07
C TRP A 1 6.48 18.44 13.83
N LYS A 2 5.20 18.88 13.89
CA LYS A 2 4.45 19.28 12.69
C LYS A 2 5.03 20.51 11.97
N SER A 3 5.70 21.39 12.72
CA SER A 3 6.39 22.56 12.15
C SER A 3 7.67 22.21 11.39
N VAL A 4 8.17 20.98 11.50
CA VAL A 4 9.43 20.52 10.92
C VAL A 4 9.22 19.43 9.88
N ILE A 5 8.36 18.45 10.18
CA ILE A 5 8.04 17.32 9.30
C ILE A 5 6.53 17.14 9.24
N ALA A 6 6.00 16.99 8.03
CA ALA A 6 4.64 16.54 7.78
C ALA A 6 4.65 15.08 7.30
N VAL A 7 3.79 14.25 7.87
CA VAL A 7 3.50 12.90 7.36
C VAL A 7 2.13 12.94 6.72
N ALA A 8 2.04 12.50 5.47
CA ALA A 8 0.80 12.45 4.70
C ALA A 8 0.66 11.08 4.04
N ALA A 9 -0.57 10.72 3.69
CA ALA A 9 -0.90 9.51 2.97
C ALA A 9 -1.80 9.84 1.78
N ILE A 10 -1.62 9.12 0.69
CA ILE A 10 -2.49 9.17 -0.48
C ILE A 10 -2.96 7.75 -0.79
N ASP A 11 -4.26 7.61 -1.03
CA ASP A 11 -4.86 6.32 -1.40
C ASP A 11 -4.81 6.18 -2.93
N CYS A 12 -3.80 5.48 -3.42
CA CYS A 12 -3.63 5.21 -4.85
C CYS A 12 -4.56 4.10 -5.40
N ALA A 13 -5.41 3.49 -4.55
CA ALA A 13 -6.46 2.59 -5.02
C ALA A 13 -7.72 3.35 -5.49
N ASP A 14 -7.83 4.65 -5.19
CA ASP A 14 -8.87 5.53 -5.71
C ASP A 14 -8.49 6.04 -7.11
N ASP A 15 -9.40 5.84 -8.08
CA ASP A 15 -9.26 6.31 -9.46
C ASP A 15 -8.90 7.79 -9.55
N ALA A 16 -9.46 8.62 -8.65
CA ALA A 16 -9.22 10.06 -8.63
C ALA A 16 -7.75 10.41 -8.32
N ASN A 17 -7.04 9.54 -7.61
CA ASN A 17 -5.64 9.74 -7.23
C ASN A 17 -4.65 9.07 -8.20
N HIS A 18 -5.14 8.31 -9.18
CA HIS A 18 -4.28 7.49 -10.02
C HIS A 18 -3.27 8.32 -10.84
N VAL A 19 -3.69 9.46 -11.37
CA VAL A 19 -2.84 10.38 -12.14
C VAL A 19 -1.65 10.87 -11.31
N ILE A 20 -1.89 11.28 -10.06
CA ILE A 20 -0.81 11.73 -9.18
C ILE A 20 0.08 10.56 -8.76
N CYS A 21 -0.46 9.37 -8.55
CA CYS A 21 0.34 8.18 -8.22
C CYS A 21 1.27 7.76 -9.39
N ILE A 22 0.82 7.86 -10.65
CA ILE A 22 1.67 7.66 -11.83
C ILE A 22 2.75 8.73 -11.94
N ALA A 23 2.37 10.02 -11.80
CA ALA A 23 3.32 11.12 -11.84
C ALA A 23 4.41 10.95 -10.78
N GLU A 24 4.00 10.47 -9.61
CA GLU A 24 4.84 10.07 -8.49
C GLU A 24 5.41 8.65 -8.64
N GLN A 25 5.38 8.01 -9.80
CA GLN A 25 6.04 6.71 -10.04
C GLN A 25 5.71 5.61 -9.01
N VAL A 26 4.52 5.66 -8.41
CA VAL A 26 4.10 4.68 -7.42
C VAL A 26 3.61 3.45 -8.16
N SER A 27 4.33 2.35 -8.01
CA SER A 27 4.10 1.13 -8.80
C SER A 27 3.96 -0.13 -7.94
N GLY A 28 3.81 0.08 -6.62
CA GLY A 28 3.57 -0.93 -5.61
C GLY A 28 3.24 -0.28 -4.26
N TYR A 29 2.51 -1.01 -3.42
CA TYR A 29 1.99 -0.53 -2.15
C TYR A 29 2.40 -1.45 -0.98
N PRO A 30 2.68 -0.88 0.22
CA PRO A 30 2.84 0.55 0.46
C PRO A 30 4.15 1.08 -0.16
N SER A 31 4.14 2.32 -0.63
CA SER A 31 5.34 3.07 -1.01
C SER A 31 5.42 4.34 -0.17
N MET A 32 6.61 4.67 0.33
CA MET A 32 6.85 5.89 1.11
C MET A 32 7.90 6.74 0.41
N LYS A 33 7.71 8.05 0.48
CA LYS A 33 8.60 9.01 -0.16
C LYS A 33 8.88 10.20 0.73
N GLU A 34 10.10 10.69 0.63
CA GLU A 34 10.57 11.87 1.34
C GLU A 34 10.64 13.05 0.38
N PHE A 35 10.11 14.20 0.81
CA PHE A 35 10.11 15.43 0.04
C PHE A 35 10.93 16.49 0.80
N PRO A 36 12.05 16.98 0.22
CA PRO A 36 12.89 17.96 0.89
C PRO A 36 12.21 19.32 1.03
N PRO A 37 12.60 20.11 2.04
CA PRO A 37 12.08 21.45 2.19
C PRO A 37 12.35 22.26 0.92
N ARG A 38 11.33 22.98 0.44
CA ARG A 38 11.40 23.80 -0.78
C ARG A 38 11.70 23.01 -2.07
N ALA A 39 11.36 21.72 -2.12
CA ALA A 39 11.36 20.96 -3.36
C ALA A 39 10.54 21.69 -4.43
N LYS A 40 11.19 22.10 -5.52
CA LYS A 40 10.52 22.83 -6.63
C LYS A 40 9.90 21.87 -7.63
N ASN A 41 10.62 20.79 -7.96
CA ASN A 41 10.23 19.73 -8.89
C ASN A 41 10.79 18.40 -8.36
N GLY A 42 10.07 17.30 -8.58
CA GLY A 42 10.58 15.95 -8.34
C GLY A 42 9.59 15.07 -7.59
N SER A 43 9.61 13.78 -7.93
CA SER A 43 8.70 12.78 -7.41
C SER A 43 9.07 12.31 -5.99
N GLY A 44 9.68 13.14 -5.14
CA GLY A 44 10.29 12.72 -3.88
C GLY A 44 11.40 11.66 -4.01
N VAL A 45 12.05 11.34 -2.90
CA VAL A 45 13.06 10.27 -2.81
C VAL A 45 12.38 9.03 -2.20
N PRO A 46 12.46 7.84 -2.83
CA PRO A 46 11.89 6.62 -2.27
C PRO A 46 12.52 6.26 -0.93
N TYR A 47 11.69 6.09 0.10
CA TYR A 47 12.12 5.63 1.41
C TYR A 47 12.30 4.10 1.40
N LYS A 48 13.49 3.65 1.80
CA LYS A 48 13.89 2.23 1.84
C LYS A 48 14.18 1.71 3.25
N GLY A 49 13.99 2.53 4.27
CA GLY A 49 14.26 2.16 5.66
C GLY A 49 13.19 1.25 6.27
N GLY A 50 13.41 0.88 7.53
CA GLY A 50 12.48 0.04 8.28
C GLY A 50 11.15 0.75 8.58
N ARG A 51 10.04 0.06 8.40
CA ARG A 51 8.68 0.63 8.49
C ARG A 51 8.02 0.50 9.86
N ASP A 52 8.74 -0.02 10.87
CA ASP A 52 8.26 0.01 12.25
C ASP A 52 8.33 1.43 12.82
N GLY A 53 7.45 1.76 13.77
CA GLY A 53 7.30 3.14 14.27
C GLY A 53 8.55 3.70 14.96
N THR A 54 9.45 2.85 15.45
CA THR A 54 10.73 3.29 16.04
C THR A 54 11.73 3.61 14.94
N LYS A 55 11.95 2.70 13.98
CA LYS A 55 12.87 2.93 12.86
C LYS A 55 12.43 4.08 11.97
N LEU A 56 11.13 4.21 11.68
CA LEU A 56 10.59 5.35 10.94
C LEU A 56 10.95 6.67 11.64
N ARG A 57 10.77 6.74 12.95
CA ARG A 57 11.10 7.92 13.73
C ARG A 57 12.59 8.23 13.71
N GLU A 58 13.44 7.22 13.91
CA GLU A 58 14.90 7.41 13.81
C GLU A 58 15.33 7.91 12.43
N GLU A 59 14.80 7.33 11.34
CA GLU A 59 15.11 7.78 9.99
C GLU A 59 14.63 9.22 9.74
N LEU A 60 13.43 9.58 10.23
CA LEU A 60 12.95 10.96 10.15
C LEU A 60 13.86 11.94 10.91
N ILE A 61 14.40 11.55 12.07
CA ILE A 61 15.40 12.36 12.80
C ILE A 61 16.66 12.51 11.95
N ARG A 62 17.21 11.40 11.42
CA ARG A 62 18.40 11.42 10.56
C ARG A 62 18.19 12.31 9.33
N TYR A 63 17.00 12.25 8.73
CA TYR A 63 16.60 13.10 7.62
C TYR A 63 16.65 14.59 7.99
N VAL A 64 15.98 14.99 9.08
CA VAL A 64 16.01 16.40 9.54
C VAL A 64 17.42 16.85 9.91
N MET A 65 18.21 15.97 10.55
CA MET A 65 19.60 16.25 10.88
C MET A 65 20.47 16.48 9.65
N SER A 66 20.14 15.84 8.52
CA SER A 66 20.85 16.00 7.24
C SER A 66 20.53 17.34 6.56
N GLU A 67 19.42 17.99 6.90
CA GLU A 67 19.03 19.30 6.37
C GLU A 67 19.74 20.44 7.12
N PRO A 68 20.74 21.13 6.52
CA PRO A 68 21.66 22.00 7.26
C PRO A 68 20.98 23.15 8.01
N LEU A 69 19.92 23.74 7.44
CA LEU A 69 19.21 24.86 8.05
C LEU A 69 18.40 24.42 9.28
N LEU A 70 17.69 23.29 9.18
CA LEU A 70 16.91 22.75 10.30
C LEU A 70 17.83 22.26 11.42
N SER A 71 18.85 21.50 11.03
CA SER A 71 19.85 20.91 11.91
C SER A 71 20.59 21.96 12.74
N SER A 72 21.02 23.07 12.11
CA SER A 72 21.72 24.16 12.80
C SER A 72 20.79 25.01 13.68
N THR A 73 19.59 25.32 13.21
CA THR A 73 18.63 26.18 13.96
C THR A 73 18.13 25.51 15.23
N MET A 74 17.98 24.18 15.23
CA MET A 74 17.46 23.42 16.38
C MET A 74 18.55 22.71 17.20
N HIS A 75 19.83 22.88 16.88
CA HIS A 75 20.94 22.20 17.57
C HIS A 75 20.82 20.66 17.59
N LEU A 76 20.38 20.06 16.47
CA LEU A 76 20.16 18.62 16.36
C LEU A 76 21.45 17.80 16.18
N GLN A 77 22.57 18.46 15.87
CA GLN A 77 23.89 17.84 15.85
C GLN A 77 24.49 17.80 17.26
N PRO A 78 25.23 16.74 17.62
CA PRO A 78 25.97 16.69 18.87
C PRO A 78 26.91 17.88 19.03
N ALA A 79 26.78 18.60 20.13
CA ALA A 79 27.70 19.67 20.48
C ALA A 79 29.05 19.09 20.91
N ASN A 80 30.16 19.65 20.41
CA ASN A 80 31.49 19.23 20.83
C ASN A 80 31.85 19.83 22.21
N ALA A 81 32.85 19.25 22.88
CA ALA A 81 33.24 19.68 24.23
C ALA A 81 33.64 21.17 24.30
N SER A 82 34.23 21.73 23.24
CA SER A 82 34.63 23.14 23.20
C SER A 82 33.42 24.07 23.12
N ASP A 83 32.44 23.76 22.28
CA ASP A 83 31.18 24.51 22.16
C ASP A 83 30.43 24.50 23.49
N VAL A 84 30.36 23.32 24.09
CA VAL A 84 29.72 23.04 25.36
C VAL A 84 30.36 23.86 26.50
N ILE A 85 31.69 23.93 26.58
CA ILE A 85 32.40 24.74 27.59
C ILE A 85 32.15 26.24 27.40
N ASN A 86 31.94 26.69 26.16
CA ASN A 86 31.74 28.10 25.81
C ASN A 86 30.25 28.51 25.79
N LEU A 87 29.33 27.70 26.32
CA LEU A 87 27.91 28.04 26.38
C LEU A 87 27.58 29.14 27.41
N HIS A 88 28.33 29.27 28.52
CA HIS A 88 28.01 30.25 29.56
C HIS A 88 28.05 31.72 29.10
N PRO A 89 29.08 32.19 28.36
CA PRO A 89 29.02 33.51 27.75
C PRO A 89 27.78 33.71 26.87
N ARG A 90 27.35 32.67 26.14
CA ARG A 90 26.14 32.74 25.29
C ARG A 90 24.84 32.87 26.10
N VAL A 91 24.76 32.26 27.29
CA VAL A 91 23.60 32.41 28.20
C VAL A 91 23.47 33.88 28.62
N GLN A 92 24.60 34.52 28.94
CA GLN A 92 24.65 35.92 29.37
C GLN A 92 24.44 36.90 28.22
N ASP A 93 25.09 36.68 27.07
CA ASP A 93 25.00 37.55 25.89
C ASP A 93 23.61 37.53 25.24
N LEU A 94 22.85 36.43 25.39
CA LEU A 94 21.52 36.24 24.80
C LEU A 94 20.38 36.44 25.82
N ASP A 95 20.68 36.88 27.05
CA ASP A 95 19.70 37.08 28.14
C ASP A 95 18.77 35.87 28.38
N LEU A 96 19.34 34.67 28.28
CA LEU A 96 18.59 33.41 28.41
C LEU A 96 18.44 33.03 29.88
N ALA A 97 17.23 32.64 30.29
CA ALA A 97 16.98 32.16 31.65
C ALA A 97 17.74 30.86 31.97
N ALA A 98 17.92 29.99 30.98
CA ALA A 98 18.73 28.79 31.09
C ALA A 98 19.10 28.18 29.73
N VAL A 99 20.08 27.29 29.73
CA VAL A 99 20.39 26.35 28.65
C VAL A 99 20.29 24.92 29.18
N PHE A 100 19.75 24.01 28.39
CA PHE A 100 19.56 22.60 28.73
C PHE A 100 20.50 21.72 27.93
N MET A 101 21.08 20.72 28.56
CA MET A 101 22.07 19.84 27.95
C MET A 101 21.71 18.39 28.22
N ILE A 102 21.35 17.65 27.18
CA ILE A 102 21.02 16.23 27.26
C ILE A 102 22.28 15.43 26.94
N PHE A 103 22.79 14.71 27.93
CA PHE A 103 23.91 13.79 27.80
C PHE A 103 23.41 12.40 27.45
N GLU A 104 23.96 11.80 26.39
CA GLU A 104 23.49 10.52 25.87
C GLU A 104 24.60 9.63 25.31
N GLY A 105 24.30 8.34 25.11
CA GLY A 105 25.24 7.35 24.56
C GLY A 105 25.41 7.43 23.04
N SER A 106 26.39 6.70 22.49
CA SER A 106 26.80 6.77 21.07
C SER A 106 25.69 6.45 20.06
N GLU A 107 24.75 5.58 20.42
CA GLU A 107 23.63 5.17 19.53
C GLU A 107 22.31 5.89 19.86
N SER A 108 22.30 6.75 20.88
CA SER A 108 21.09 7.42 21.34
C SER A 108 20.70 8.57 20.43
N MET A 109 19.39 8.68 20.15
CA MET A 109 18.75 9.84 19.50
C MET A 109 17.86 10.63 20.46
N LEU A 110 17.87 10.28 21.76
CA LEU A 110 17.00 10.87 22.79
C LEU A 110 17.07 12.40 22.80
N GLY A 111 18.26 12.99 22.72
CA GLY A 111 18.43 14.43 22.70
C GLY A 111 17.72 15.08 21.51
N ALA A 112 17.87 14.51 20.32
CA ALA A 112 17.18 15.00 19.12
C ALA A 112 15.67 14.81 19.19
N GLU A 113 15.18 13.70 19.76
CA GLU A 113 13.75 13.48 19.96
C GLU A 113 13.12 14.56 20.85
N VAL A 114 13.77 14.88 21.98
CA VAL A 114 13.28 15.89 22.93
C VAL A 114 13.31 17.29 22.31
N ILE A 115 14.37 17.63 21.58
CA ILE A 115 14.45 18.90 20.84
C ILE A 115 13.28 19.03 19.87
N LEU A 116 13.02 17.98 19.08
CA LEU A 116 11.94 17.98 18.10
C LEU A 116 10.55 17.98 18.77
N ASP A 117 10.37 17.36 19.94
CA ASP A 117 9.11 17.41 20.69
C ASP A 117 8.76 18.82 21.15
N LEU A 118 9.78 19.61 21.48
CA LEU A 118 9.63 20.97 21.97
C LEU A 118 9.76 22.01 20.85
N CYS A 119 9.84 21.61 19.57
CA CYS A 119 10.09 22.50 18.43
C CYS A 119 8.97 23.53 18.16
N GLU A 120 7.77 23.32 18.69
CA GLU A 120 6.68 24.30 18.63
C GLU A 120 6.90 25.48 19.60
N MET A 121 7.72 25.27 20.64
CA MET A 121 8.21 26.32 21.53
C MET A 121 9.58 26.79 21.04
N GLU A 122 9.62 27.54 19.94
CA GLU A 122 10.86 27.89 19.23
C GLU A 122 11.94 28.52 20.14
N ASP A 123 11.53 29.39 21.07
CA ASP A 123 12.42 29.99 22.07
C ASP A 123 13.09 28.93 22.96
N LEU A 124 12.34 27.89 23.37
CA LEU A 124 12.80 26.83 24.25
C LEU A 124 13.65 25.82 23.47
N SER A 125 13.21 25.37 22.29
CA SER A 125 13.96 24.36 21.52
C SER A 125 15.38 24.83 21.17
N LYS A 126 15.56 26.13 20.93
CA LYS A 126 16.89 26.74 20.68
C LYS A 126 17.80 26.80 21.90
N GLN A 127 17.29 26.49 23.10
CA GLN A 127 18.04 26.46 24.35
C GLN A 127 18.47 25.03 24.73
N ILE A 128 18.16 24.02 23.92
CA ILE A 128 18.45 22.62 24.21
C ILE A 128 19.60 22.16 23.32
N PHE A 129 20.63 21.60 23.93
CA PHE A 129 21.78 20.99 23.26
C PHE A 129 21.85 19.52 23.60
N ARG A 130 22.24 18.69 22.63
CA ARG A 130 22.55 17.28 22.85
C ARG A 130 24.06 17.08 22.87
N ILE A 131 24.53 16.23 23.78
CA ILE A 131 25.94 15.90 23.98
C ILE A 131 26.05 14.39 23.93
N GLN A 132 26.56 13.89 22.81
CA GLN A 132 26.65 12.48 22.53
C GLN A 132 28.04 11.95 22.89
N ASN A 133 28.08 10.81 23.59
CA ASN A 133 29.31 10.14 24.00
C ASN A 133 30.33 11.10 24.66
N PRO A 134 29.95 11.81 25.75
CA PRO A 134 30.84 12.75 26.42
C PRO A 134 32.12 12.06 26.90
N ASP A 135 33.25 12.73 26.75
CA ASP A 135 34.52 12.24 27.31
C ASP A 135 34.56 12.33 28.85
N GLU A 136 35.48 11.61 29.47
CA GLU A 136 35.63 11.58 30.93
C GLU A 136 36.00 12.94 31.53
N THR A 137 36.65 13.82 30.75
CA THR A 137 37.02 15.17 31.19
C THR A 137 35.77 16.01 31.39
N LEU A 138 34.86 16.00 30.41
CA LEU A 138 33.59 16.72 30.44
C LEU A 138 32.66 16.15 31.51
N LYS A 139 32.56 14.81 31.61
CA LYS A 139 31.78 14.14 32.66
C LYS A 139 32.26 14.56 34.05
N THR A 140 33.57 14.54 34.29
CA THR A 140 34.14 14.94 35.59
C THR A 140 33.91 16.43 35.88
N LYS A 141 34.13 17.29 34.88
CA LYS A 141 33.99 18.75 35.03
C LYS A 141 32.58 19.15 35.46
N TRP A 142 31.56 18.48 34.95
CA TRP A 142 30.15 18.80 35.17
C TRP A 142 29.38 17.75 35.98
N SER A 143 30.12 16.84 36.62
CA SER A 143 29.58 15.81 37.52
C SER A 143 28.49 14.92 36.87
N VAL A 144 28.64 14.58 35.59
CA VAL A 144 27.74 13.65 34.88
C VAL A 144 28.13 12.21 35.21
N THR A 145 27.32 11.53 36.03
CA THR A 145 27.60 10.16 36.49
C THR A 145 26.83 9.07 35.74
N THR A 146 25.70 9.42 35.12
CA THR A 146 24.81 8.48 34.43
C THR A 146 24.42 8.98 33.05
N LEU A 147 24.22 8.05 32.12
CA LEU A 147 23.68 8.31 30.80
C LEU A 147 22.39 7.48 30.60
N PRO A 148 21.32 8.06 30.05
CA PRO A 148 21.20 9.48 29.72
C PRO A 148 20.95 10.35 30.97
N SER A 149 21.28 11.63 30.90
CA SER A 149 20.99 12.63 31.95
C SER A 149 20.76 14.00 31.32
N VAL A 150 20.08 14.90 32.04
CA VAL A 150 19.84 16.27 31.60
C VAL A 150 20.39 17.25 32.62
N LEU A 151 21.23 18.19 32.17
CA LEU A 151 21.71 19.31 32.98
C LEU A 151 21.01 20.60 32.57
N VAL A 152 20.84 21.51 33.52
CA VAL A 152 20.40 22.88 33.31
C VAL A 152 21.52 23.84 33.72
N TRP A 153 21.83 24.80 32.86
CA TRP A 153 22.80 25.86 33.11
C TRP A 153 22.08 27.21 33.17
N LYS A 154 22.09 27.84 34.35
CA LYS A 154 21.46 29.14 34.61
C LYS A 154 22.43 30.29 34.32
N GLU A 155 21.90 31.52 34.24
CA GLU A 155 22.67 32.77 34.05
C GLU A 155 23.83 32.92 35.04
N ASP A 156 23.62 32.48 36.29
CA ASP A 156 24.62 32.44 37.35
C ASP A 156 24.85 31.00 37.84
N GLY A 157 26.06 30.47 37.65
CA GLY A 157 26.50 29.25 38.32
C GLY A 157 27.06 28.16 37.40
N LYS A 158 27.20 26.96 37.96
CA LYS A 158 27.65 25.76 37.23
C LYS A 158 26.44 24.97 36.73
N PRO A 159 26.58 24.17 35.65
CA PRO A 159 25.56 23.21 35.25
C PRO A 159 25.16 22.31 36.43
N THR A 160 23.87 22.12 36.64
CA THR A 160 23.32 21.22 37.67
C THR A 160 22.35 20.24 37.03
N GLU A 161 22.25 19.02 37.58
CA GLU A 161 21.30 18.02 37.09
C GLU A 161 19.86 18.52 37.25
N LEU A 162 19.08 18.40 36.18
CA LEU A 162 17.66 18.67 36.17
C LEU A 162 16.93 17.37 36.48
N ILE A 163 16.27 17.32 37.64
CA ILE A 163 15.57 16.11 38.09
C ILE A 163 14.36 15.87 37.18
N ALA A 164 14.41 14.77 36.44
CA ALA A 164 13.29 14.25 35.66
C ALA A 164 12.68 13.03 36.36
N GLU A 165 11.38 12.79 36.16
CA GLU A 165 10.68 11.63 36.73
C GLU A 165 11.27 10.30 36.25
N SER A 166 11.73 10.26 34.99
CA SER A 166 12.42 9.12 34.41
C SER A 166 13.45 9.56 33.36
N PRO A 167 14.52 8.79 33.11
CA PRO A 167 15.53 9.07 32.07
C PRO A 167 15.02 8.68 30.67
N THR A 168 13.85 9.21 30.30
CA THR A 168 13.15 8.90 29.05
C THR A 168 12.83 10.18 28.27
N ARG A 169 12.40 10.03 27.01
CA ARG A 169 11.98 11.13 26.14
C ARG A 169 10.90 12.00 26.80
N GLU A 170 9.87 11.36 27.34
CA GLU A 170 8.76 12.04 28.01
C GLU A 170 9.22 12.71 29.31
N GLY A 171 10.03 12.02 30.12
CA GLY A 171 10.55 12.56 31.37
C GLY A 171 11.42 13.79 31.17
N PHE A 172 12.36 13.75 30.22
CA PHE A 172 13.23 14.89 29.90
C PHE A 172 12.46 16.04 29.26
N GLY A 173 11.58 15.75 28.29
CA GLY A 173 10.75 16.76 27.65
C GLY A 173 9.88 17.53 28.65
N THR A 174 9.26 16.80 29.60
CA THR A 174 8.42 17.39 30.65
C THR A 174 9.26 18.25 31.61
N ALA A 175 10.35 17.72 32.13
CA ALA A 175 11.22 18.44 33.08
C ALA A 175 11.77 19.75 32.49
N ILE A 176 12.24 19.71 31.23
CA ILE A 176 12.75 20.89 30.51
C ILE A 176 11.64 21.93 30.32
N ARG A 177 10.46 21.49 29.85
CA ARG A 177 9.32 22.37 29.59
C ARG A 177 8.84 23.06 30.86
N GLU A 178 8.67 22.33 31.95
CA GLU A 178 8.23 22.87 33.24
C GLU A 178 9.25 23.86 33.81
N TYR A 179 10.54 23.51 33.76
CA TYR A 179 11.60 24.42 34.19
C TYR A 179 11.54 25.72 33.41
N TYR A 180 11.46 25.64 32.07
CA TYR A 180 11.40 26.80 31.20
C TYR A 180 10.19 27.69 31.50
N LEU A 181 8.98 27.12 31.62
CA LEU A 181 7.76 27.87 31.90
C LEU A 181 7.81 28.58 33.27
N LYS A 182 8.45 27.97 34.26
CA LYS A 182 8.60 28.57 35.60
C LYS A 182 9.60 29.72 35.64
N HIS A 183 10.58 29.75 34.74
CA HIS A 183 11.70 30.70 34.78
C HIS A 183 11.79 31.61 33.55
N LYS A 184 10.87 31.53 32.59
CA LYS A 184 10.84 32.42 31.43
C LYS A 184 10.69 33.87 31.93
N LYS A 185 11.67 34.72 31.59
CA LYS A 185 11.57 36.17 31.80
C LYS A 185 10.39 36.68 30.97
N THR A 186 9.37 37.26 31.61
CA THR A 186 8.30 37.96 30.88
C THR A 186 8.90 39.19 30.22
N PRO A 187 8.61 39.48 28.94
CA PRO A 187 9.00 40.75 28.33
C PRO A 187 8.48 41.91 29.19
N ASP A 188 9.36 42.84 29.52
CA ASP A 188 9.03 44.04 30.28
C ASP A 188 7.97 44.83 29.51
N ASN A 189 6.75 44.89 30.03
CA ASN A 189 5.61 45.53 29.38
C ASN A 189 5.61 47.04 29.67
N SER A 190 6.76 47.68 29.50
CA SER A 190 6.94 49.12 29.70
C SER A 190 6.70 49.93 28.42
N HIS A 191 5.95 49.42 27.43
CA HIS A 191 5.41 50.23 26.33
C HIS A 191 4.08 49.67 25.79
N ALA A 192 3.07 49.55 26.66
CA ALA A 192 1.67 49.40 26.22
C ALA A 192 0.71 50.12 27.19
N LYS A 193 0.76 51.45 27.19
CA LYS A 193 -0.37 52.29 27.63
C LYS A 193 -0.83 53.13 26.44
N LYS A 194 -1.93 52.68 25.83
CA LYS A 194 -2.92 53.35 24.96
C LYS A 194 -3.49 52.22 24.08
N GLU A 195 -4.75 51.80 24.15
CA GLU A 195 -5.99 52.43 24.59
C GLU A 195 -6.92 51.35 25.15
N ALA A 196 -7.62 51.68 26.23
CA ALA A 196 -8.89 51.04 26.56
C ALA A 196 -10.00 52.02 26.18
N THR A 197 -10.99 51.58 25.40
CA THR A 197 -12.36 52.10 25.46
C THR A 197 -13.34 51.14 24.77
N GLY A 198 -14.44 50.83 25.47
CA GLY A 198 -15.66 50.19 24.97
C GLY A 198 -15.68 48.66 25.10
N SER A 199 -15.98 48.07 26.26
CA SER A 199 -17.32 47.90 26.88
C SER A 199 -18.36 47.24 25.95
N LYS A 200 -18.69 45.96 26.17
CA LYS A 200 -19.92 45.54 26.88
C LYS A 200 -20.08 44.01 26.93
N ASP A 201 -20.26 43.51 28.15
CA ASP A 201 -21.25 42.53 28.62
C ASP A 201 -21.58 41.29 27.77
N SER A 202 -21.22 40.10 28.28
CA SER A 202 -22.15 39.23 29.05
C SER A 202 -21.69 37.76 29.00
N GLU A 203 -21.29 37.23 30.14
CA GLU A 203 -21.40 35.81 30.45
C GLU A 203 -22.87 35.43 30.63
N LYS A 204 -23.28 34.26 30.13
CA LYS A 204 -24.17 33.34 30.85
C LYS A 204 -24.12 31.92 30.29
N THR A 205 -23.50 31.05 31.10
CA THR A 205 -23.96 29.73 31.57
C THR A 205 -24.45 28.63 30.60
N ALA A 206 -23.93 27.45 30.92
CA ALA A 206 -24.17 26.12 30.38
C ALA A 206 -25.62 25.58 30.45
N LYS A 207 -25.92 24.70 29.48
CA LYS A 207 -26.68 23.42 29.50
C LYS A 207 -26.71 22.97 28.03
N GLY A 208 -26.31 21.76 27.63
CA GLY A 208 -26.87 20.48 28.03
C GLY A 208 -27.71 19.94 26.87
N GLU A 209 -27.38 18.72 26.41
CA GLU A 209 -28.15 17.82 25.54
C GLU A 209 -28.15 18.04 24.02
N GLY A 210 -28.03 16.93 23.27
CA GLY A 210 -28.59 16.84 21.92
C GLY A 210 -27.79 16.08 20.88
N GLU A 211 -27.39 14.84 21.16
CA GLU A 211 -27.01 13.86 20.13
C GLU A 211 -28.20 13.63 19.18
N LEU A 212 -28.13 14.16 17.95
CA LEU A 212 -29.17 13.96 16.95
C LEU A 212 -28.90 12.70 16.14
N ILE A 213 -29.38 11.59 16.72
CA ILE A 213 -29.68 10.34 16.04
C ILE A 213 -30.82 10.62 15.03
N THR A 214 -30.50 10.73 13.74
CA THR A 214 -31.52 10.58 12.69
C THR A 214 -31.79 9.10 12.46
N LYS A 215 -32.72 8.57 13.27
CA LYS A 215 -33.49 7.36 12.97
C LYS A 215 -34.40 7.67 11.77
N THR A 216 -33.98 7.32 10.56
CA THR A 216 -34.92 6.89 9.53
C THR A 216 -35.09 5.38 9.66
N SER A 217 -36.28 5.01 10.11
CA SER A 217 -36.74 3.65 10.27
C SER A 217 -36.79 2.92 8.93
N GLY A 218 -36.27 1.69 8.95
CA GLY A 218 -36.95 0.55 8.33
C GLY A 218 -36.77 0.40 6.84
N GLU A 219 -35.71 -0.32 6.47
CA GLU A 219 -35.90 -1.59 5.77
C GLU A 219 -34.88 -2.60 6.32
N ASN A 220 -35.37 -3.46 7.22
CA ASN A 220 -34.72 -4.69 7.64
C ASN A 220 -34.62 -5.62 6.43
N ASN A 221 -33.63 -5.43 5.58
CA ASN A 221 -33.11 -6.54 4.80
C ASN A 221 -32.08 -7.25 5.66
N LYS A 222 -32.60 -8.24 6.41
CA LYS A 222 -31.83 -9.39 6.86
C LYS A 222 -30.79 -9.72 5.79
N VAL A 223 -29.55 -9.85 6.23
CA VAL A 223 -28.44 -10.45 5.49
C VAL A 223 -28.88 -11.88 5.10
N SER A 224 -29.68 -11.97 4.04
CA SER A 224 -30.13 -13.21 3.44
C SER A 224 -29.40 -13.34 2.12
N ASN A 225 -28.35 -14.16 2.18
CA ASN A 225 -27.83 -15.04 1.13
C ASN A 225 -26.31 -14.98 0.98
N GLN A 226 -25.61 -15.60 1.93
CA GLN A 226 -24.30 -16.21 1.69
C GLN A 226 -24.30 -17.22 0.51
N THR A 227 -25.47 -17.57 -0.03
CA THR A 227 -25.66 -18.48 -1.18
C THR A 227 -25.20 -17.91 -2.54
N ASN A 228 -24.66 -16.69 -2.59
CA ASN A 228 -24.52 -15.94 -3.83
C ASN A 228 -23.08 -15.49 -4.18
N GLN A 229 -22.02 -16.11 -3.67
CA GLN A 229 -20.66 -15.55 -3.73
C GLN A 229 -19.84 -15.74 -5.02
N PHE A 230 -20.25 -16.54 -6.00
CA PHE A 230 -19.35 -16.82 -7.15
C PHE A 230 -19.57 -15.86 -8.32
N ALA A 231 -18.49 -15.55 -9.07
CA ALA A 231 -18.44 -15.02 -10.44
C ALA A 231 -19.58 -14.08 -10.88
N TYR A 232 -19.74 -12.91 -10.26
CA TYR A 232 -20.52 -11.85 -10.88
C TYR A 232 -19.76 -11.23 -12.04
N LEU A 233 -20.43 -11.09 -13.19
CA LEU A 233 -19.92 -10.41 -14.37
C LEU A 233 -19.48 -8.99 -14.04
N ALA A 234 -20.25 -8.28 -13.20
CA ALA A 234 -19.87 -6.95 -12.70
C ALA A 234 -18.53 -6.94 -11.95
N ASP A 235 -18.25 -7.96 -11.13
CA ASP A 235 -16.99 -8.07 -10.40
C ASP A 235 -15.82 -8.35 -11.36
N ILE A 236 -15.97 -9.27 -12.32
CA ILE A 236 -14.88 -9.62 -13.25
C ILE A 236 -14.68 -8.57 -14.37
N GLU A 237 -15.71 -7.83 -14.78
CA GLU A 237 -15.56 -6.65 -15.65
C GLU A 237 -14.89 -5.49 -14.90
N SER A 238 -15.19 -5.31 -13.61
CA SER A 238 -14.50 -4.35 -12.75
C SER A 238 -13.04 -4.77 -12.49
N ALA A 239 -12.76 -6.06 -12.38
CA ALA A 239 -11.39 -6.58 -12.32
C ALA A 239 -10.63 -6.26 -13.61
N LEU A 240 -11.26 -6.42 -14.77
CA LEU A 240 -10.68 -6.06 -16.07
C LEU A 240 -10.38 -4.56 -16.14
N HIS A 241 -11.35 -3.72 -15.77
CA HIS A 241 -11.14 -2.27 -15.66
C HIS A 241 -9.93 -1.94 -14.77
N TYR A 242 -9.91 -2.43 -13.53
CA TYR A 242 -8.87 -2.10 -12.55
C TYR A 242 -7.50 -2.62 -12.99
N SER A 243 -7.45 -3.86 -13.50
CA SER A 243 -6.20 -4.48 -13.98
C SER A 243 -5.54 -3.68 -15.11
N LEU A 244 -6.32 -3.16 -16.07
CA LEU A 244 -5.79 -2.46 -17.23
C LEU A 244 -5.56 -0.97 -16.99
N ARG A 245 -6.49 -0.32 -16.27
CA ARG A 245 -6.45 1.14 -16.06
C ARG A 245 -5.62 1.54 -14.86
N LEU A 246 -5.53 0.71 -13.82
CA LEU A 246 -4.81 1.06 -12.59
C LEU A 246 -3.49 0.28 -12.46
N GLU A 247 -3.55 -1.05 -12.45
CA GLU A 247 -2.37 -1.89 -12.20
C GLU A 247 -1.34 -1.80 -13.33
N VAL A 248 -1.73 -2.08 -14.57
CA VAL A 248 -0.83 -1.99 -15.74
C VAL A 248 -0.35 -0.55 -15.94
N SER A 249 -1.23 0.41 -15.72
CA SER A 249 -0.92 1.83 -15.91
C SER A 249 -0.02 2.44 -14.82
N SER A 250 0.22 1.73 -13.71
CA SER A 250 1.16 2.17 -12.68
C SER A 250 2.62 2.15 -13.14
N ARG A 251 2.90 1.57 -14.32
CA ARG A 251 4.22 1.52 -14.95
C ARG A 251 4.43 2.75 -15.83
N ARG A 252 5.64 3.32 -15.79
CA ARG A 252 6.04 4.42 -16.70
C ARG A 252 6.16 3.98 -18.15
N GLU A 253 6.65 2.77 -18.33
CA GLU A 253 6.89 2.12 -19.60
C GLU A 253 6.76 0.61 -19.39
N ILE A 254 6.10 -0.07 -20.32
CA ILE A 254 5.86 -1.51 -20.27
C ILE A 254 6.79 -2.17 -21.29
N LYS A 255 7.81 -2.90 -20.82
CA LYS A 255 8.84 -3.52 -21.69
C LYS A 255 9.34 -4.85 -21.14
N GLY A 256 10.10 -5.60 -21.96
CA GLY A 256 10.71 -6.87 -21.57
C GLY A 256 9.69 -7.89 -21.04
N GLU A 257 9.93 -8.41 -19.83
CA GLU A 257 9.04 -9.38 -19.17
C GLU A 257 7.65 -8.82 -18.90
N GLN A 258 7.52 -7.52 -18.56
CA GLN A 258 6.23 -6.88 -18.32
C GLN A 258 5.38 -6.86 -19.59
N LEU A 259 5.98 -6.54 -20.74
CA LEU A 259 5.28 -6.56 -22.02
C LEU A 259 4.86 -7.98 -22.40
N THR A 260 5.74 -8.96 -22.16
CA THR A 260 5.42 -10.38 -22.38
C THR A 260 4.26 -10.83 -21.50
N ALA A 261 4.27 -10.48 -20.22
CA ALA A 261 3.19 -10.76 -19.27
C ALA A 261 1.87 -10.12 -19.71
N LEU A 262 1.90 -8.86 -20.16
CA LEU A 262 0.72 -8.14 -20.63
C LEU A 262 0.13 -8.77 -21.90
N ARG A 263 0.97 -9.15 -22.87
CA ARG A 263 0.53 -9.85 -24.10
C ARG A 263 -0.14 -11.19 -23.76
N ASN A 264 0.45 -11.97 -22.88
CA ASN A 264 -0.13 -13.24 -22.45
C ASN A 264 -1.46 -13.03 -21.71
N TYR A 265 -1.52 -12.02 -20.84
CA TYR A 265 -2.73 -11.65 -20.10
C TYR A 265 -3.89 -11.28 -21.03
N LEU A 266 -3.64 -10.41 -22.01
CA LEU A 266 -4.66 -10.01 -22.98
C LEU A 266 -5.07 -11.16 -23.90
N SER A 267 -4.15 -12.04 -24.31
CA SER A 267 -4.49 -13.21 -25.11
C SER A 267 -5.39 -14.19 -24.34
N VAL A 268 -5.09 -14.45 -23.07
CA VAL A 268 -5.94 -15.29 -22.19
C VAL A 268 -7.31 -14.65 -21.97
N LEU A 269 -7.37 -13.34 -21.73
CA LEU A 269 -8.64 -12.62 -21.60
C LEU A 269 -9.45 -12.71 -22.90
N ASN A 270 -8.84 -12.46 -24.05
CA ASN A 270 -9.52 -12.49 -25.34
C ASN A 270 -10.09 -13.89 -25.65
N LYS A 271 -9.37 -14.96 -25.29
CA LYS A 271 -9.80 -16.35 -25.49
C LYS A 271 -10.89 -16.81 -24.52
N TYR A 272 -10.73 -16.52 -23.23
CA TYR A 272 -11.47 -17.22 -22.17
C TYR A 272 -12.34 -16.31 -21.28
N PHE A 273 -12.27 -14.98 -21.41
CA PHE A 273 -13.13 -14.09 -20.63
C PHE A 273 -14.58 -14.17 -21.13
N PRO A 274 -15.57 -14.39 -20.24
CA PRO A 274 -16.99 -14.50 -20.60
C PRO A 274 -17.61 -13.12 -20.84
N ALA A 275 -17.18 -12.46 -21.91
CA ALA A 275 -17.49 -11.06 -22.21
C ALA A 275 -18.79 -10.90 -23.01
N ARG A 276 -19.57 -9.87 -22.65
CA ARG A 276 -20.60 -9.27 -23.52
C ARG A 276 -19.97 -8.79 -24.82
N ALA A 277 -20.76 -8.66 -25.89
CA ALA A 277 -20.26 -8.26 -27.21
C ALA A 277 -19.37 -6.99 -27.22
N PRO A 278 -19.66 -5.90 -26.49
CA PRO A 278 -18.78 -4.72 -26.49
C PRO A 278 -17.42 -4.98 -25.83
N VAL A 279 -17.40 -5.76 -24.74
CA VAL A 279 -16.16 -6.16 -24.04
C VAL A 279 -15.36 -7.12 -24.90
N ALA A 280 -16.04 -7.99 -25.66
CA ALA A 280 -15.45 -8.89 -26.63
C ALA A 280 -14.59 -8.17 -27.66
N GLU A 281 -15.22 -7.17 -28.28
CA GLU A 281 -14.63 -6.37 -29.35
C GLU A 281 -13.44 -5.57 -28.81
N PHE A 282 -13.56 -5.01 -27.60
CA PHE A 282 -12.46 -4.36 -26.92
C PHE A 282 -11.25 -5.29 -26.74
N LEU A 283 -11.46 -6.47 -26.14
CA LEU A 283 -10.39 -7.44 -25.88
C LEU A 283 -9.73 -7.91 -27.18
N SER A 284 -10.51 -8.21 -28.21
CA SER A 284 -9.99 -8.60 -29.53
C SER A 284 -9.16 -7.49 -30.16
N ASN A 285 -9.64 -6.25 -30.11
CA ASN A 285 -8.95 -5.11 -30.70
C ASN A 285 -7.61 -4.83 -30.01
N ILE A 286 -7.57 -4.87 -28.67
CA ILE A 286 -6.35 -4.56 -27.93
C ILE A 286 -5.34 -5.70 -27.99
N ASP A 287 -5.78 -6.95 -27.94
CA ASP A 287 -4.93 -8.13 -28.14
C ASP A 287 -4.28 -8.07 -29.53
N GLN A 288 -5.07 -7.91 -30.59
CA GLN A 288 -4.56 -7.83 -31.97
C GLN A 288 -3.51 -6.71 -32.13
N LYS A 289 -3.77 -5.52 -31.56
CA LYS A 289 -2.82 -4.40 -31.62
C LYS A 289 -1.50 -4.71 -30.91
N LEU A 290 -1.53 -5.44 -29.79
CA LEU A 290 -0.34 -5.71 -28.99
C LEU A 290 0.47 -6.92 -29.48
N GLN A 291 -0.14 -7.86 -30.19
CA GLN A 291 0.59 -8.97 -30.81
C GLN A 291 1.45 -8.53 -32.02
N GLY A 292 1.26 -7.31 -32.53
CA GLY A 292 2.09 -6.76 -33.61
C GLY A 292 3.55 -6.50 -33.22
N ALA A 293 4.46 -6.55 -34.20
CA ALA A 293 5.90 -6.30 -34.02
C ALA A 293 6.25 -4.84 -33.64
N SER A 294 5.29 -3.92 -33.69
CA SER A 294 5.48 -2.49 -33.42
C SER A 294 5.88 -2.13 -31.99
N TRP A 295 5.84 -3.09 -31.05
CA TRP A 295 6.06 -2.84 -29.62
C TRP A 295 7.31 -3.51 -29.04
N LEU A 296 8.26 -3.96 -29.88
CA LEU A 296 9.44 -4.70 -29.40
C LEU A 296 10.27 -3.94 -28.36
N ASP A 297 10.38 -2.62 -28.48
CA ASP A 297 11.19 -1.77 -27.59
C ASP A 297 10.48 -1.36 -26.29
N GLY A 298 9.15 -1.57 -26.21
CA GLY A 298 8.32 -1.19 -25.07
C GLY A 298 7.16 -0.26 -25.45
N ILE A 299 6.31 0.01 -24.46
CA ILE A 299 5.11 0.84 -24.59
C ILE A 299 5.15 1.95 -23.54
N PRO A 300 5.32 3.21 -23.93
CA PRO A 300 5.18 4.34 -23.02
C PRO A 300 3.76 4.39 -22.42
N ILE A 301 3.64 4.82 -21.17
CA ILE A 301 2.35 4.81 -20.47
C ILE A 301 1.26 5.63 -21.19
N GLU A 302 1.61 6.79 -21.74
CA GLU A 302 0.67 7.62 -22.49
C GLU A 302 0.11 6.89 -23.72
N THR A 303 0.96 6.10 -24.39
CA THR A 303 0.55 5.25 -25.51
C THR A 303 -0.39 4.16 -25.03
N TRP A 304 -0.09 3.48 -23.92
CA TRP A 304 -0.98 2.48 -23.33
C TRP A 304 -2.35 3.07 -22.96
N LEU A 305 -2.36 4.22 -22.28
CA LEU A 305 -3.57 4.93 -21.92
C LEU A 305 -4.40 5.30 -23.15
N SER A 306 -3.77 5.77 -24.23
CA SER A 306 -4.46 6.06 -25.49
C SER A 306 -5.10 4.83 -26.14
N LEU A 307 -4.50 3.64 -25.98
CA LEU A 307 -5.02 2.38 -26.51
C LEU A 307 -6.28 1.91 -25.77
N ILE A 308 -6.32 2.09 -24.45
CA ILE A 308 -7.46 1.66 -23.60
C ILE A 308 -8.57 2.73 -23.47
N HIS A 309 -8.26 4.02 -23.69
CA HIS A 309 -9.20 5.15 -23.55
C HIS A 309 -9.72 5.75 -24.86
N SER A 310 -9.34 5.25 -26.04
CA SER A 310 -9.76 5.84 -27.33
C SER A 310 -11.28 6.05 -27.40
N GLU A 311 -11.79 7.16 -27.94
CA GLU A 311 -13.23 7.54 -27.94
C GLU A 311 -14.22 6.46 -28.42
N LYS A 312 -13.75 5.46 -29.18
CA LYS A 312 -14.53 4.27 -29.55
C LYS A 312 -14.78 3.28 -28.39
N THR A 313 -14.11 3.45 -27.25
CA THR A 313 -14.15 2.56 -26.07
C THR A 313 -15.14 2.99 -24.99
N SER A 314 -15.80 4.15 -25.17
CA SER A 314 -16.88 4.61 -24.28
C SER A 314 -18.03 3.59 -24.28
N GLY A 315 -18.17 2.85 -23.18
CA GLY A 315 -19.18 1.80 -23.00
C GLY A 315 -18.67 0.35 -23.13
N TRP A 316 -17.38 0.14 -23.43
CA TRP A 316 -16.78 -1.20 -23.50
C TRP A 316 -16.45 -1.80 -22.13
N LEU A 317 -16.02 -0.97 -21.18
CA LEU A 317 -15.83 -1.34 -19.78
C LEU A 317 -16.65 -0.39 -18.88
N PRO A 318 -16.99 -0.81 -17.65
CA PRO A 318 -17.54 0.09 -16.64
C PRO A 318 -16.69 1.36 -16.51
N ALA A 319 -17.34 2.51 -16.32
CA ALA A 319 -16.66 3.79 -16.14
C ALA A 319 -15.86 3.85 -14.83
N GLU A 320 -16.34 3.12 -13.82
CA GLU A 320 -15.79 2.97 -12.47
C GLU A 320 -15.99 1.52 -12.00
N GLN A 321 -15.32 1.12 -10.92
CA GLN A 321 -15.49 -0.23 -10.39
C GLN A 321 -16.85 -0.41 -9.68
N ASN A 322 -17.50 -1.54 -9.92
CA ASN A 322 -18.77 -1.89 -9.31
C ASN A 322 -18.74 -3.29 -8.68
N TRP A 323 -18.33 -3.34 -7.42
CA TRP A 323 -18.26 -4.59 -6.66
C TRP A 323 -19.64 -5.02 -6.15
N ILE A 324 -20.05 -6.25 -6.50
CA ILE A 324 -21.28 -6.89 -6.01
C ILE A 324 -20.92 -8.03 -5.06
N GLY A 325 -20.37 -9.13 -5.60
CA GLY A 325 -19.93 -10.29 -4.83
C GLY A 325 -18.60 -10.04 -4.11
N CYS A 326 -17.79 -9.10 -4.61
CA CYS A 326 -16.52 -8.70 -4.01
C CYS A 326 -16.60 -7.43 -3.15
N LYS A 327 -17.81 -6.91 -2.90
CA LYS A 327 -17.99 -5.77 -1.99
C LYS A 327 -17.63 -6.15 -0.55
N GLY A 328 -16.74 -5.36 0.07
CA GLY A 328 -16.40 -5.47 1.48
C GLY A 328 -17.41 -4.78 2.40
N SER A 329 -17.31 -5.05 3.69
CA SER A 329 -18.05 -4.32 4.73
C SER A 329 -17.59 -2.86 4.85
N SER A 330 -16.37 -2.56 4.40
CA SER A 330 -15.82 -1.21 4.24
C SER A 330 -15.05 -1.11 2.92
N LYS A 331 -14.64 0.12 2.54
CA LYS A 331 -13.85 0.36 1.33
C LYS A 331 -12.48 -0.30 1.33
N SER A 332 -11.87 -0.53 2.50
CA SER A 332 -10.54 -1.12 2.63
C SER A 332 -10.54 -2.65 2.49
N TYR A 333 -11.71 -3.28 2.51
CA TYR A 333 -11.83 -4.73 2.49
C TYR A 333 -12.25 -5.27 1.11
N ARG A 334 -11.76 -6.46 0.79
CA ARG A 334 -12.14 -7.26 -0.38
C ARG A 334 -11.81 -6.57 -1.71
N GLY A 335 -12.80 -6.02 -2.42
CA GLY A 335 -12.60 -5.24 -3.65
C GLY A 335 -11.78 -5.95 -4.72
N TYR A 336 -10.78 -5.24 -5.25
CA TYR A 336 -9.98 -5.71 -6.39
C TYR A 336 -9.30 -7.08 -6.14
N PRO A 337 -8.58 -7.34 -5.03
CA PRO A 337 -8.03 -8.66 -4.73
C PRO A 337 -9.05 -9.81 -4.81
N CYS A 338 -10.27 -9.61 -4.28
CA CYS A 338 -11.34 -10.60 -4.41
C CYS A 338 -11.75 -10.82 -5.87
N SER A 339 -11.87 -9.74 -6.63
CA SER A 339 -12.28 -9.81 -8.03
C SER A 339 -11.22 -10.45 -8.92
N LEU A 340 -9.93 -10.26 -8.60
CA LEU A 340 -8.80 -10.85 -9.32
C LEU A 340 -8.74 -12.36 -9.11
N TRP A 341 -8.96 -12.84 -7.88
CA TRP A 341 -9.15 -14.27 -7.62
C TRP A 341 -10.34 -14.81 -8.40
N THR A 342 -11.48 -14.11 -8.35
CA THR A 342 -12.70 -14.51 -9.06
C THR A 342 -12.48 -14.58 -10.58
N LEU A 343 -11.73 -13.65 -11.15
CA LEU A 343 -11.35 -13.61 -12.56
C LEU A 343 -10.54 -14.84 -12.93
N PHE A 344 -9.45 -15.15 -12.23
CA PHE A 344 -8.60 -16.29 -12.60
C PHE A 344 -9.28 -17.65 -12.35
N HIS A 345 -10.09 -17.79 -11.30
CA HIS A 345 -10.95 -18.97 -11.12
C HIS A 345 -11.98 -19.12 -12.26
N THR A 346 -12.50 -18.01 -12.76
CA THR A 346 -13.40 -18.03 -13.92
C THR A 346 -12.64 -18.46 -15.18
N LEU A 347 -11.45 -17.90 -15.42
CA LEU A 347 -10.65 -18.20 -16.62
C LEU A 347 -10.20 -19.66 -16.67
N THR A 348 -9.84 -20.29 -15.56
CA THR A 348 -9.48 -21.72 -15.55
C THR A 348 -10.67 -22.61 -15.90
N VAL A 349 -11.86 -22.30 -15.37
CA VAL A 349 -13.10 -23.01 -15.74
C VAL A 349 -13.46 -22.77 -17.20
N MET A 350 -13.38 -21.52 -17.67
CA MET A 350 -13.71 -21.17 -19.05
C MET A 350 -12.75 -21.83 -20.05
N GLN A 351 -11.46 -21.93 -19.72
CA GLN A 351 -10.51 -22.70 -20.51
C GLN A 351 -10.94 -24.17 -20.59
N ALA A 352 -11.26 -24.81 -19.47
CA ALA A 352 -11.70 -26.21 -19.44
C ALA A 352 -12.98 -26.45 -20.26
N GLU A 353 -13.90 -25.49 -20.31
CA GLU A 353 -15.13 -25.59 -21.11
C GLU A 353 -14.90 -25.35 -22.60
N ILE A 354 -14.10 -24.34 -22.97
CA ILE A 354 -13.83 -23.95 -24.37
C ILE A 354 -12.90 -24.96 -25.05
N ASP A 355 -11.85 -25.40 -24.35
CA ASP A 355 -10.82 -26.30 -24.89
C ASP A 355 -11.09 -27.77 -24.60
N LYS A 356 -12.29 -28.13 -24.12
CA LYS A 356 -12.66 -29.49 -23.71
C LYS A 356 -12.28 -30.58 -24.72
N THR A 357 -12.39 -30.28 -26.01
CA THR A 357 -12.10 -31.21 -27.11
C THR A 357 -10.83 -30.86 -27.87
N ASN A 358 -10.02 -29.91 -27.38
CA ASN A 358 -8.80 -29.44 -28.02
C ASN A 358 -7.59 -30.22 -27.50
N PRO A 359 -7.06 -31.21 -28.24
CA PRO A 359 -5.93 -32.03 -27.77
C PRO A 359 -4.61 -31.25 -27.68
N LYS A 360 -4.57 -30.01 -28.20
CA LYS A 360 -3.40 -29.12 -28.13
C LYS A 360 -3.53 -28.07 -27.03
N SER A 361 -4.59 -28.10 -26.22
CA SER A 361 -4.77 -27.13 -25.15
C SER A 361 -3.64 -27.25 -24.13
N ASN A 362 -3.13 -26.10 -23.70
CA ASN A 362 -2.08 -26.01 -22.71
C ASN A 362 -2.70 -25.72 -21.34
N SER A 363 -2.77 -26.73 -20.48
CA SER A 363 -3.32 -26.62 -19.11
C SER A 363 -2.60 -25.59 -18.22
N LEU A 364 -1.38 -25.22 -18.58
CA LEU A 364 -0.60 -24.22 -17.85
C LEU A 364 -0.86 -22.79 -18.30
N GLU A 365 -1.60 -22.57 -19.40
CA GLU A 365 -1.72 -21.26 -20.05
C GLU A 365 -2.29 -20.18 -19.11
N VAL A 366 -3.46 -20.44 -18.50
CA VAL A 366 -4.11 -19.48 -17.59
C VAL A 366 -3.27 -19.26 -16.33
N LEU A 367 -2.73 -20.33 -15.72
CA LEU A 367 -1.99 -20.24 -14.47
C LEU A 367 -0.61 -19.58 -14.63
N ARG A 368 0.11 -19.86 -15.71
CA ARG A 368 1.36 -19.15 -16.03
C ARG A 368 1.10 -17.67 -16.30
N THR A 369 0.01 -17.38 -16.99
CA THR A 369 -0.41 -16.00 -17.25
C THR A 369 -0.77 -15.26 -15.96
N MET A 370 -1.52 -15.91 -15.06
CA MET A 370 -1.82 -15.39 -13.73
C MET A 370 -0.54 -15.07 -12.95
N ARG A 371 0.40 -16.03 -12.89
CA ARG A 371 1.68 -15.84 -12.21
C ARG A 371 2.47 -14.67 -12.79
N ALA A 372 2.62 -14.62 -14.11
CA ALA A 372 3.33 -13.55 -14.79
C ALA A 372 2.68 -12.18 -14.55
N TYR A 373 1.34 -12.10 -14.63
CA TYR A 373 0.59 -10.88 -14.34
C TYR A 373 0.81 -10.41 -12.89
N ILE A 374 0.68 -11.31 -11.92
CA ILE A 374 0.81 -10.95 -10.50
C ILE A 374 2.22 -10.42 -10.20
N ILE A 375 3.26 -11.10 -10.66
CA ILE A 375 4.66 -10.69 -10.45
C ILE A 375 4.95 -9.35 -11.11
N ASN A 376 4.40 -9.09 -12.30
CA ASN A 376 4.75 -7.91 -13.09
C ASN A 376 3.85 -6.69 -12.86
N PHE A 377 2.63 -6.87 -12.35
CA PHE A 377 1.64 -5.79 -12.30
C PHE A 377 0.92 -5.66 -10.97
N PHE A 378 0.77 -6.71 -10.16
CA PHE A 378 -0.03 -6.59 -8.94
C PHE A 378 0.64 -5.71 -7.89
N SER A 379 -0.02 -4.61 -7.57
CA SER A 379 0.54 -3.54 -6.74
C SER A 379 0.76 -3.92 -5.27
N CYS A 380 0.05 -4.91 -4.72
CA CYS A 380 0.37 -5.42 -3.39
C CYS A 380 1.67 -6.25 -3.44
N VAL A 381 2.80 -5.61 -3.10
CA VAL A 381 4.15 -6.20 -3.21
C VAL A 381 4.25 -7.49 -2.39
N GLU A 382 3.85 -7.44 -1.11
CA GLU A 382 3.87 -8.60 -0.22
C GLU A 382 2.96 -9.74 -0.74
N CYS A 383 1.81 -9.40 -1.28
CA CYS A 383 0.91 -10.38 -1.86
C CYS A 383 1.54 -11.06 -3.09
N GLY A 384 2.19 -10.28 -3.96
CA GLY A 384 2.90 -10.77 -5.14
C GLY A 384 4.04 -11.72 -4.77
N GLU A 385 4.89 -11.34 -3.82
CA GLU A 385 5.98 -12.18 -3.31
C GLU A 385 5.47 -13.48 -2.68
N ASN A 386 4.38 -13.41 -1.91
CA ASN A 386 3.76 -14.58 -1.32
C ASN A 386 3.17 -15.52 -2.40
N PHE A 387 2.52 -14.96 -3.42
CA PHE A 387 2.00 -15.76 -4.53
C PHE A 387 3.11 -16.37 -5.38
N GLU A 388 4.21 -15.66 -5.59
CA GLU A 388 5.37 -16.18 -6.30
C GLU A 388 5.92 -17.45 -5.61
N LYS A 389 6.08 -17.42 -4.28
CA LYS A 389 6.52 -18.59 -3.49
C LYS A 389 5.54 -19.76 -3.60
N GLU A 390 4.24 -19.48 -3.47
CA GLU A 390 3.16 -20.49 -3.56
C GLU A 390 2.97 -21.08 -4.96
N SER A 391 3.46 -20.42 -6.01
CA SER A 391 3.24 -20.81 -7.41
C SER A 391 4.37 -21.62 -8.03
N THR A 392 5.41 -21.96 -7.25
CA THR A 392 6.59 -22.72 -7.73
C THR A 392 6.26 -24.14 -8.18
N ASN A 393 5.20 -24.74 -7.63
CA ASN A 393 4.75 -26.10 -7.92
C ASN A 393 3.75 -26.22 -9.08
N ILE A 394 3.39 -25.12 -9.77
CA ILE A 394 2.45 -25.14 -10.91
C ILE A 394 2.87 -26.18 -11.95
N LEU A 395 4.16 -26.24 -12.28
CA LEU A 395 4.69 -27.13 -13.32
C LEU A 395 4.64 -28.62 -12.94
N THR A 396 4.66 -28.94 -11.65
CA THR A 396 4.71 -30.31 -11.15
C THR A 396 3.33 -30.87 -10.80
N GLU A 397 2.36 -30.00 -10.49
CA GLU A 397 1.04 -30.41 -10.00
C GLU A 397 -0.09 -30.28 -11.03
N VAL A 398 0.15 -29.61 -12.17
CA VAL A 398 -0.87 -29.38 -13.21
C VAL A 398 -0.56 -30.22 -14.44
N SER A 399 -1.38 -31.24 -14.69
CA SER A 399 -1.26 -32.17 -15.82
C SER A 399 -2.28 -31.91 -16.94
N ASP A 400 -3.40 -31.29 -16.61
CA ASP A 400 -4.58 -31.16 -17.47
C ASP A 400 -5.45 -29.97 -17.03
N LEU A 401 -6.52 -29.69 -17.78
CA LEU A 401 -7.40 -28.54 -17.55
C LEU A 401 -8.13 -28.60 -16.19
N ASP A 402 -8.42 -29.80 -15.69
CA ASP A 402 -9.18 -29.99 -14.45
C ASP A 402 -8.28 -29.86 -13.23
N SER A 403 -7.07 -30.41 -13.29
CA SER A 403 -6.02 -30.19 -12.30
C SER A 403 -5.58 -28.72 -12.22
N ALA A 404 -5.67 -27.93 -13.30
CA ALA A 404 -5.43 -26.49 -13.25
C ALA A 404 -6.48 -25.75 -12.40
N ILE A 405 -7.77 -26.11 -12.53
CA ILE A 405 -8.85 -25.57 -11.69
C ILE A 405 -8.61 -25.94 -10.23
N LEU A 406 -8.32 -27.22 -9.96
CA LEU A 406 -8.08 -27.70 -8.60
C LEU A 406 -6.82 -27.11 -7.97
N TRP A 407 -5.74 -26.94 -8.73
CA TRP A 407 -4.51 -26.31 -8.24
C TRP A 407 -4.79 -24.90 -7.73
N LEU A 408 -5.50 -24.09 -8.52
CA LEU A 408 -5.81 -22.71 -8.12
C LEU A 408 -6.71 -22.68 -6.88
N TRP A 409 -7.66 -23.62 -6.80
CA TRP A 409 -8.54 -23.78 -5.65
C TRP A 409 -7.76 -24.16 -4.37
N ARG A 410 -6.88 -25.17 -4.43
CA ARG A 410 -6.02 -25.55 -3.29
C ARG A 410 -5.14 -24.39 -2.84
N THR A 411 -4.50 -23.71 -3.77
CA THR A 411 -3.64 -22.55 -3.48
C THR A 411 -4.42 -21.42 -2.81
N HIS A 412 -5.61 -21.09 -3.32
CA HIS A 412 -6.45 -20.06 -2.69
C HIS A 412 -6.91 -20.48 -1.28
N ASN A 413 -7.19 -21.77 -1.06
CA ASN A 413 -7.53 -22.28 0.27
C ASN A 413 -6.36 -22.26 1.26
N ARG A 414 -5.11 -22.47 0.81
CA ARG A 414 -3.92 -22.25 1.65
C ARG A 414 -3.79 -20.78 2.04
N VAL A 415 -4.01 -19.87 1.10
CA VAL A 415 -4.02 -18.42 1.36
C VAL A 415 -5.13 -18.05 2.36
N ASN A 416 -6.33 -18.62 2.24
CA ASN A 416 -7.41 -18.43 3.22
C ASN A 416 -7.02 -18.94 4.61
N GLY A 417 -6.31 -20.07 4.69
CA GLY A 417 -5.79 -20.60 5.95
C GLY A 417 -4.79 -19.66 6.61
N ARG A 418 -3.85 -19.11 5.81
CA ARG A 418 -2.83 -18.17 6.30
C ARG A 418 -3.40 -16.83 6.75
N LEU A 419 -4.40 -16.29 6.03
CA LEU A 419 -4.95 -14.96 6.30
C LEU A 419 -6.09 -14.93 7.34
N ARG A 420 -6.43 -16.08 7.93
CA ARG A 420 -7.52 -16.16 8.91
C ARG A 420 -7.11 -15.45 10.21
N GLY A 421 -7.94 -14.52 10.67
CA GLY A 421 -7.71 -13.75 11.89
C GLY A 421 -6.70 -12.61 11.76
N GLU A 422 -6.18 -12.36 10.56
CA GLU A 422 -5.29 -11.22 10.29
C GLU A 422 -6.07 -9.90 10.26
N GLU A 423 -5.40 -8.77 10.54
CA GLU A 423 -6.04 -7.44 10.57
C GLU A 423 -6.72 -7.03 9.26
N THR A 424 -6.27 -7.60 8.13
CA THR A 424 -6.81 -7.36 6.79
C THR A 424 -8.03 -8.23 6.45
N GLU A 425 -8.44 -9.13 7.35
CA GLU A 425 -9.65 -9.94 7.23
C GLU A 425 -10.90 -9.07 7.41
N ASP A 426 -11.84 -9.16 6.47
CA ASP A 426 -13.13 -8.49 6.60
C ASP A 426 -13.98 -9.22 7.66
N PRO A 427 -14.39 -8.57 8.75
CA PRO A 427 -15.18 -9.21 9.81
C PRO A 427 -16.52 -9.79 9.32
N SER A 428 -17.07 -9.26 8.23
CA SER A 428 -18.32 -9.76 7.64
C SER A 428 -18.09 -10.93 6.67
N PHE A 429 -16.85 -11.20 6.28
CA PHE A 429 -16.47 -12.25 5.32
C PHE A 429 -15.20 -12.98 5.80
N PRO A 430 -15.28 -13.69 6.94
CA PRO A 430 -14.12 -14.38 7.51
C PRO A 430 -13.56 -15.44 6.55
N LYS A 431 -12.25 -15.59 6.56
CA LYS A 431 -11.49 -16.57 5.78
C LYS A 431 -11.80 -17.98 6.29
N GLN A 432 -12.41 -18.74 5.41
CA GLN A 432 -12.72 -20.15 5.65
C GLN A 432 -12.21 -21.00 4.50
N GLN A 433 -12.09 -22.29 4.77
CA GLN A 433 -11.88 -23.28 3.74
C GLN A 433 -13.11 -23.31 2.84
N PHE A 434 -12.90 -23.19 1.53
CA PHE A 434 -13.95 -23.03 0.53
C PHE A 434 -14.02 -24.27 -0.39
N PRO A 435 -15.22 -24.72 -0.82
CA PRO A 435 -16.53 -24.26 -0.37
C PRO A 435 -16.83 -24.76 1.05
N PRO A 436 -17.49 -23.95 1.90
CA PRO A 436 -18.04 -24.46 3.15
C PRO A 436 -19.15 -25.49 2.86
N PRO A 437 -19.46 -26.40 3.82
CA PRO A 437 -20.52 -27.41 3.66
C PRO A 437 -21.90 -26.83 3.33
N SER A 438 -22.17 -25.58 3.73
CA SER A 438 -23.40 -24.86 3.39
C SER A 438 -23.55 -24.56 1.90
N LEU A 439 -22.44 -24.52 1.14
CA LEU A 439 -22.44 -24.35 -0.31
C LEU A 439 -22.30 -25.67 -1.06
N CYS A 440 -21.51 -26.61 -0.53
CA CYS A 440 -21.33 -27.93 -1.13
C CYS A 440 -21.17 -29.01 -0.04
N HIS A 441 -22.28 -29.65 0.31
CA HIS A 441 -22.28 -30.72 1.32
C HIS A 441 -21.47 -31.96 0.91
N LYS A 442 -21.32 -32.21 -0.40
CA LYS A 442 -20.58 -33.37 -0.93
C LYS A 442 -19.08 -33.12 -1.11
N CYS A 443 -18.64 -31.87 -1.02
CA CYS A 443 -17.26 -31.52 -1.31
C CYS A 443 -16.30 -31.91 -0.17
N ALA A 444 -16.80 -32.02 1.06
CA ALA A 444 -16.01 -32.39 2.23
C ALA A 444 -16.53 -33.70 2.82
N GLU A 445 -15.61 -34.63 3.06
CA GLU A 445 -15.84 -35.90 3.72
C GLU A 445 -16.02 -35.71 5.24
N GLU A 446 -16.63 -36.69 5.91
CA GLU A 446 -16.85 -36.65 7.37
C GLU A 446 -15.56 -36.51 8.18
N ASN A 447 -14.43 -37.00 7.63
CA ASN A 447 -13.10 -36.90 8.25
C ASN A 447 -12.41 -35.54 8.02
N GLY A 448 -13.05 -34.61 7.31
CA GLY A 448 -12.51 -33.29 6.98
C GLY A 448 -11.61 -33.23 5.74
N SER A 449 -11.42 -34.35 5.03
CA SER A 449 -10.75 -34.36 3.72
C SER A 449 -11.68 -33.89 2.59
N TRP A 450 -11.11 -33.49 1.46
CA TRP A 450 -11.89 -33.03 0.30
C TRP A 450 -12.16 -34.17 -0.68
N ASP A 451 -13.40 -34.27 -1.17
CA ASP A 451 -13.70 -34.96 -2.43
C ASP A 451 -13.45 -33.97 -3.57
N GLU A 452 -12.29 -34.10 -4.20
CA GLU A 452 -11.88 -33.20 -5.28
C GLU A 452 -12.73 -33.33 -6.55
N GLY A 453 -13.37 -34.49 -6.75
CA GLY A 453 -14.30 -34.70 -7.86
C GLY A 453 -15.57 -33.86 -7.68
N GLU A 454 -16.15 -33.90 -6.48
CA GLU A 454 -17.30 -33.06 -6.11
C GLU A 454 -16.94 -31.58 -6.04
N VAL A 455 -15.74 -31.22 -5.56
CA VAL A 455 -15.23 -29.84 -5.60
C VAL A 455 -15.13 -29.35 -7.04
N LEU A 456 -14.50 -30.12 -7.94
CA LEU A 456 -14.34 -29.75 -9.35
C LEU A 456 -15.71 -29.55 -10.01
N ALA A 457 -16.64 -30.48 -9.79
CA ALA A 457 -18.00 -30.38 -10.31
C ALA A 457 -18.71 -29.13 -9.78
N TYR A 458 -18.57 -28.84 -8.48
CA TYR A 458 -19.14 -27.64 -7.86
C TYR A 458 -18.56 -26.35 -8.48
N LEU A 459 -17.24 -26.26 -8.65
CA LEU A 459 -16.58 -25.06 -9.21
C LEU A 459 -17.02 -24.80 -10.65
N LYS A 460 -16.96 -25.82 -11.51
CA LYS A 460 -17.41 -25.72 -12.91
C LYS A 460 -18.87 -25.30 -13.01
N ASN A 461 -19.76 -26.00 -12.30
CA ASN A 461 -21.18 -25.72 -12.33
C ASN A 461 -21.52 -24.32 -11.80
N SER A 462 -20.85 -23.88 -10.72
CA SER A 462 -21.10 -22.58 -10.09
C SER A 462 -20.75 -21.43 -11.03
N VAL A 463 -19.60 -21.50 -11.71
CA VAL A 463 -19.18 -20.50 -12.71
C VAL A 463 -20.13 -20.50 -13.91
N VAL A 464 -20.29 -21.64 -14.57
CA VAL A 464 -21.03 -21.73 -15.84
C VAL A 464 -22.51 -21.35 -15.64
N LYS A 465 -23.17 -21.90 -14.63
CA LYS A 465 -24.59 -21.63 -14.35
C LYS A 465 -24.83 -20.13 -14.12
N ARG A 466 -23.91 -19.48 -13.40
CA ARG A 466 -24.07 -18.08 -13.03
C ARG A 466 -23.79 -17.13 -14.18
N LEU A 467 -22.71 -17.37 -14.93
CA LEU A 467 -22.42 -16.60 -16.14
C LEU A 467 -23.54 -16.72 -17.17
N LYS A 468 -24.11 -17.93 -17.34
CA LYS A 468 -25.32 -18.16 -18.17
C LYS A 468 -26.45 -17.24 -17.79
N ALA A 469 -26.84 -17.26 -16.52
CA ALA A 469 -27.94 -16.44 -16.02
C ALA A 469 -27.67 -14.94 -16.25
N GLN A 470 -26.44 -14.47 -16.03
CA GLN A 470 -26.11 -13.05 -16.13
C GLN A 470 -26.02 -12.56 -17.57
N LEU A 471 -25.37 -13.31 -18.47
CA LEU A 471 -25.27 -12.94 -19.88
C LEU A 471 -26.64 -12.94 -20.56
N MET A 472 -27.55 -13.85 -20.21
CA MET A 472 -28.93 -13.84 -20.69
C MET A 472 -29.67 -12.54 -20.30
N MET A 473 -29.41 -11.96 -19.12
CA MET A 473 -30.01 -10.68 -18.72
C MET A 473 -29.55 -9.52 -19.62
N PHE A 474 -28.41 -9.65 -20.28
CA PHE A 474 -27.89 -8.68 -21.26
C PHE A 474 -28.29 -9.00 -22.71
N GLY A 475 -29.18 -9.98 -22.93
CA GLY A 475 -29.65 -10.36 -24.27
C GLY A 475 -28.69 -11.24 -25.06
N GLU A 476 -27.63 -11.75 -24.43
CA GLU A 476 -26.69 -12.68 -25.05
C GLU A 476 -27.33 -14.08 -25.18
N LYS A 477 -27.08 -14.78 -26.29
CA LYS A 477 -27.59 -16.14 -26.52
C LYS A 477 -26.90 -17.16 -25.60
N ASN A 478 -27.53 -18.32 -25.36
CA ASN A 478 -26.97 -19.40 -24.52
C ASN A 478 -25.55 -19.84 -24.93
N ASP A 479 -25.25 -19.79 -26.23
CA ASP A 479 -23.96 -20.20 -26.78
C ASP A 479 -22.89 -19.10 -26.63
N ALA A 480 -23.25 -17.88 -26.21
CA ALA A 480 -22.32 -16.75 -26.10
C ALA A 480 -21.22 -16.92 -25.04
N ILE A 481 -21.37 -17.88 -24.12
CA ILE A 481 -20.34 -18.23 -23.13
C ILE A 481 -19.18 -18.98 -23.77
N ILE A 482 -19.47 -19.79 -24.78
CA ILE A 482 -18.49 -20.57 -25.50
C ILE A 482 -18.45 -19.97 -26.89
N ARG A 483 -17.64 -18.92 -27.09
CA ARG A 483 -17.44 -18.38 -28.43
C ARG A 483 -16.91 -19.50 -29.32
N PRO A 484 -17.64 -19.91 -30.38
CA PRO A 484 -17.11 -20.86 -31.34
C PRO A 484 -15.88 -20.23 -31.98
N GLY A 485 -14.76 -20.95 -31.94
CA GLY A 485 -13.43 -20.41 -32.15
C GLY A 485 -13.28 -19.42 -33.30
N MET A 486 -12.73 -18.25 -33.00
CA MET A 486 -11.97 -17.50 -33.99
C MET A 486 -10.86 -18.42 -34.48
N GLN A 487 -10.94 -18.86 -35.73
CA GLN A 487 -9.82 -19.48 -36.42
C GLN A 487 -8.65 -18.52 -36.33
N ILE A 488 -7.66 -18.86 -35.51
CA ILE A 488 -6.37 -18.18 -35.48
C ILE A 488 -5.76 -18.46 -36.85
N GLY A 489 -5.66 -17.41 -37.67
CA GLY A 489 -4.89 -17.44 -38.90
C GLY A 489 -3.49 -17.96 -38.58
N SER A 490 -3.09 -19.01 -39.27
CA SER A 490 -1.78 -19.62 -39.12
C SER A 490 -0.70 -18.62 -39.49
N GLU A 491 -0.01 -18.02 -38.52
CA GLU A 491 1.32 -17.45 -38.74
C GLU A 491 2.11 -17.27 -37.42
N ALA A 492 3.34 -17.81 -37.44
CA ALA A 492 4.44 -17.69 -36.49
C ALA A 492 4.18 -17.95 -34.99
N ILE A 493 4.12 -19.24 -34.62
CA ILE A 493 4.44 -19.68 -33.26
C ILE A 493 5.97 -19.50 -33.06
N CYS A 494 6.39 -18.43 -32.39
CA CYS A 494 7.70 -18.41 -31.75
C CYS A 494 7.68 -19.48 -30.63
N ARG A 495 8.29 -20.64 -30.91
CA ARG A 495 8.50 -21.68 -29.90
C ARG A 495 9.41 -21.13 -28.80
N PRO A 496 9.01 -21.16 -27.52
CA PRO A 496 9.97 -21.06 -26.43
C PRO A 496 10.81 -22.33 -26.46
N GLN A 497 12.11 -22.18 -26.65
CA GLN A 497 13.08 -23.26 -26.48
C GLN A 497 12.98 -23.72 -25.02
N ILE A 498 12.83 -25.02 -24.83
CA ILE A 498 12.73 -25.67 -23.53
C ILE A 498 13.97 -25.29 -22.70
N GLU A 499 13.79 -24.45 -21.68
CA GLU A 499 14.83 -24.10 -20.72
C GLU A 499 15.16 -25.34 -19.88
N ARG A 500 16.28 -25.99 -20.22
CA ARG A 500 17.13 -26.65 -19.24
C ARG A 500 18.25 -25.67 -18.88
N GLU A 501 18.38 -25.45 -17.57
CA GLU A 501 19.58 -24.98 -16.88
C GLU A 501 19.97 -23.50 -17.05
N TRP A 502 19.87 -22.81 -15.92
CA TRP A 502 20.50 -21.52 -15.65
C TRP A 502 22.01 -21.62 -15.83
N THR A 503 22.56 -21.07 -16.92
CA THR A 503 23.89 -20.42 -16.94
C THR A 503 24.01 -19.48 -18.14
N MET A 504 24.63 -18.32 -17.91
CA MET A 504 24.92 -17.29 -18.91
C MET A 504 25.66 -17.84 -20.14
N ALA A 505 25.20 -17.52 -21.35
CA ALA A 505 26.03 -17.52 -22.55
C ALA A 505 25.52 -16.55 -23.62
N HIS A 506 26.46 -15.81 -24.21
CA HIS A 506 26.30 -14.81 -25.27
C HIS A 506 25.63 -15.35 -26.54
N CYS A 507 24.80 -14.53 -27.19
CA CYS A 507 24.38 -14.74 -28.57
C CYS A 507 25.43 -14.16 -29.54
N GLU A 508 26.02 -15.01 -30.38
CA GLU A 508 26.60 -14.60 -31.67
C GLU A 508 25.58 -14.86 -32.80
N SER A 509 25.57 -13.96 -33.77
CA SER A 509 24.65 -13.91 -34.91
C SER A 509 24.95 -14.96 -35.98
N GLN A 510 23.90 -15.58 -36.53
CA GLN A 510 23.79 -15.89 -37.96
C GLN A 510 22.38 -15.59 -38.46
#